data_AF-A0A1E1KEY9-F1
#
_entry.id   AF-A0A1E1KEY9-F1
#
_cell.length_a   1.000
_cell.length_b   1.000
_cell.length_c   1.000
_cell.angle_alpha   90.00
_cell.angle_beta   90.00
_cell.angle_gamma   90.00
#
_symmetry.space_group_name_H-M   'P 1'
#
loop_
_entity.id
_entity.type
_entity.pdbx_description
1 polymer ?
#
loop_
_entity_poly.entity_id
_entity_poly.type
_entity_poly.pdbx_seq_one_letter_code
_entity_poly.pdbx_strand_id
1 'polypeptide(L)'
;MPEIAEVARIVSYIKKSLVGKTLSVVKAQEDANVFGKVGTSAAEFQKSLTGKKVLGAGQQGKYFWMIMSSPPHPVFHFGMTGWFHIRGKHTAYYRPKETEKAEEEVWPPKFWKFSVETDSDPKVEAAFTDPRRFARIRLVDCDGKDIRKTSPLKENGPDPVIDKEVLTEDWLLEKMGKRHVPVKAFMLDQANISGIGNWVGDEIMYQAKLHPEQYTDTFSANQVKQLHVSMRYVCQTAVDALADSSKFPEDWLFKHRWGKGKKDAATTLPNGAKITFLTVGGRTSCVVPSVQKKTGPVKADVNENGNVVDGDAGKVKKGKGKGVSAKRKAVSKEESEEDEEEEIDEEKVSPPKKKRAAASKKKVVKDEAEADEVAPPKKSRAKKPKIEDEEKTDVPAVTKKTSKKVKVEDVEQSGRRRSGRVSSGKQ
;
A
#
# COMPACT_ATOMS: atom_id res chain seq x y z
N MET A 1 3.92 3.39 -4.30
CA MET A 1 2.82 3.56 -3.35
C MET A 1 3.44 4.14 -2.10
N PRO A 2 2.99 5.30 -1.62
CA PRO A 2 3.46 5.85 -0.36
C PRO A 2 3.24 4.89 0.81
N GLU A 3 4.28 4.73 1.64
CA GLU A 3 4.29 3.98 2.89
C GLU A 3 4.60 4.98 4.03
N ILE A 4 4.98 4.51 5.22
CA ILE A 4 5.15 5.38 6.41
C ILE A 4 6.13 6.55 6.19
N ALA A 5 7.20 6.34 5.44
CA ALA A 5 8.26 7.31 5.22
C ALA A 5 7.83 8.43 4.25
N GLU A 6 7.12 8.07 3.18
CA GLU A 6 6.59 9.01 2.20
C GLU A 6 5.48 9.88 2.82
N VAL A 7 4.74 9.35 3.79
CA VAL A 7 3.79 10.12 4.60
C VAL A 7 4.52 11.11 5.52
N ALA A 8 5.57 10.67 6.22
CA ALA A 8 6.40 11.56 7.05
C ALA A 8 7.06 12.69 6.25
N ARG A 9 7.49 12.41 5.01
CA ARG A 9 7.98 13.42 4.07
C ARG A 9 6.96 14.54 3.86
N ILE A 10 5.72 14.20 3.54
CA ILE A 10 4.66 15.19 3.29
C ILE A 10 4.22 15.90 4.57
N VAL A 11 4.09 15.22 5.72
CA VAL A 11 3.77 15.90 6.98
C VAL A 11 4.89 16.88 7.38
N SER A 12 6.16 16.56 7.12
CA SER A 12 7.28 17.49 7.30
C SER A 12 7.14 18.74 6.40
N TYR A 13 6.75 18.57 5.13
CA TYR A 13 6.50 19.69 4.21
C TYR A 13 5.28 20.54 4.60
N ILE A 14 4.17 19.93 5.00
CA ILE A 14 2.96 20.64 5.48
C ILE A 14 3.28 21.45 6.74
N LYS A 15 3.96 20.85 7.73
CA LYS A 15 4.42 21.53 8.95
C LYS A 15 5.30 22.76 8.65
N LYS A 16 6.18 22.68 7.64
CA LYS A 16 7.09 23.77 7.25
C LYS A 16 6.45 24.87 6.39
N SER A 17 5.31 24.61 5.76
CA SER A 17 4.80 25.47 4.67
C SER A 17 3.40 26.03 4.88
N LEU A 18 2.54 25.30 5.61
CA LEU A 18 1.11 25.63 5.77
C LEU A 18 0.68 25.87 7.22
N VAL A 19 1.32 25.21 8.20
CA VAL A 19 1.00 25.41 9.62
C VAL A 19 1.25 26.88 10.02
N GLY A 20 0.31 27.45 10.78
CA GLY A 20 0.26 28.85 11.18
C GLY A 20 -0.46 29.78 10.19
N LYS A 21 -0.76 29.33 8.96
CA LYS A 21 -1.35 30.13 7.88
C LYS A 21 -2.84 29.84 7.65
N THR A 22 -3.55 30.80 7.08
CA THR A 22 -4.96 30.68 6.71
C THR A 22 -5.08 30.24 5.25
N LEU A 23 -5.99 29.32 4.95
CA LEU A 23 -6.27 28.90 3.57
C LEU A 23 -7.20 29.94 2.91
N SER A 24 -6.61 30.94 2.24
CA SER A 24 -7.32 32.06 1.60
C SER A 24 -8.18 31.59 0.43
N VAL A 25 -7.70 30.62 -0.33
CA VAL A 25 -8.43 29.98 -1.42
C VAL A 25 -8.33 28.46 -1.27
N VAL A 26 -9.46 27.78 -1.40
CA VAL A 26 -9.52 26.33 -1.60
C VAL A 26 -10.32 26.07 -2.88
N LYS A 27 -9.85 25.13 -3.69
CA LYS A 27 -10.56 24.64 -4.88
C LYS A 27 -10.55 23.12 -4.85
N ALA A 28 -11.68 22.46 -5.11
CA ALA A 28 -11.75 21.00 -5.19
C ALA A 28 -12.52 20.53 -6.43
N GLN A 29 -12.11 19.38 -6.99
CA GLN A 29 -12.79 18.71 -8.09
C GLN A 29 -13.59 17.53 -7.55
N GLU A 30 -14.87 17.42 -7.94
CA GLU A 30 -15.70 16.30 -7.51
C GLU A 30 -15.18 14.98 -8.09
N ASP A 31 -14.99 13.99 -7.22
CA ASP A 31 -14.47 12.68 -7.56
C ASP A 31 -15.04 11.65 -6.58
N ALA A 32 -16.14 11.01 -6.97
CA ALA A 32 -16.82 9.98 -6.20
C ALA A 32 -15.92 8.82 -5.74
N ASN A 33 -14.75 8.59 -6.36
CA ASN A 33 -13.80 7.60 -5.87
C ASN A 33 -12.88 8.13 -4.75
N VAL A 34 -12.53 9.42 -4.76
CA VAL A 34 -11.57 10.02 -3.83
C VAL A 34 -12.26 10.66 -2.63
N PHE A 35 -13.36 11.38 -2.87
CA PHE A 35 -14.22 12.01 -1.86
C PHE A 35 -15.43 11.12 -1.53
N GLY A 36 -16.32 10.88 -2.50
CA GLY A 36 -17.62 10.22 -2.25
C GLY A 36 -17.55 8.85 -1.54
N LYS A 37 -16.57 8.00 -1.88
CA LYS A 37 -16.33 6.70 -1.24
C LYS A 37 -15.95 6.75 0.25
N VAL A 38 -15.82 7.92 0.85
CA VAL A 38 -15.56 8.12 2.29
C VAL A 38 -16.49 9.17 2.93
N GLY A 39 -17.67 9.42 2.35
CA GLY A 39 -18.70 10.26 2.97
C GLY A 39 -18.33 11.75 3.02
N THR A 40 -17.80 12.28 1.92
CA THR A 40 -17.45 13.69 1.76
C THR A 40 -17.61 14.05 0.28
N SER A 41 -18.01 15.27 -0.03
CA SER A 41 -17.95 15.86 -1.37
C SER A 41 -16.82 16.88 -1.49
N ALA A 42 -16.41 17.19 -2.72
CA ALA A 42 -15.47 18.27 -3.00
C ALA A 42 -16.04 19.64 -2.59
N ALA A 43 -17.35 19.85 -2.71
CA ALA A 43 -18.02 21.09 -2.31
C ALA A 43 -17.96 21.32 -0.79
N GLU A 44 -18.22 20.29 0.01
CA GLU A 44 -18.05 20.34 1.48
C GLU A 44 -16.59 20.55 1.85
N PHE A 45 -15.66 19.81 1.25
CA PHE A 45 -14.22 19.99 1.49
C PHE A 45 -13.77 21.43 1.23
N GLN A 46 -14.20 22.04 0.13
CA GLN A 46 -13.91 23.43 -0.19
C GLN A 46 -14.53 24.41 0.82
N LYS A 47 -15.82 24.24 1.14
CA LYS A 47 -16.55 25.09 2.09
C LYS A 47 -15.98 25.01 3.51
N SER A 48 -15.61 23.82 3.97
CA SER A 48 -15.17 23.56 5.35
C SER A 48 -13.71 23.96 5.63
N LEU A 49 -12.91 24.25 4.61
CA LEU A 49 -11.49 24.62 4.75
C LEU A 49 -11.16 26.07 4.35
N THR A 50 -11.95 26.68 3.46
CA THR A 50 -11.74 28.08 3.06
C THR A 50 -11.84 29.01 4.27
N GLY A 51 -10.90 29.93 4.42
CA GLY A 51 -10.83 30.88 5.54
C GLY A 51 -10.38 30.29 6.88
N LYS A 52 -10.07 28.99 6.97
CA LYS A 52 -9.55 28.39 8.21
C LYS A 52 -8.02 28.41 8.28
N LYS A 53 -7.49 28.56 9.49
CA LYS A 53 -6.05 28.45 9.78
C LYS A 53 -5.67 26.99 10.00
N VAL A 54 -4.54 26.57 9.45
CA VAL A 54 -3.93 25.27 9.74
C VAL A 54 -3.15 25.39 11.06
N LEU A 55 -3.64 24.77 12.13
CA LEU A 55 -2.99 24.77 13.44
C LEU A 55 -1.87 23.72 13.55
N GLY A 56 -1.94 22.65 12.77
CA GLY A 56 -0.96 21.56 12.84
C GLY A 56 -1.15 20.51 11.75
N ALA A 57 -0.29 19.51 11.74
CA ALA A 57 -0.40 18.33 10.89
C ALA A 57 0.19 17.10 11.58
N GLY A 58 -0.35 15.91 11.30
CA GLY A 58 0.05 14.66 11.92
C GLY A 58 -0.18 13.45 11.01
N GLN A 59 0.21 12.27 11.50
CA GLN A 59 0.06 10.99 10.80
C GLN A 59 -0.20 9.84 11.77
N GLN A 60 -0.69 8.74 11.20
CA GLN A 60 -0.66 7.41 11.78
C GLN A 60 -0.53 6.41 10.64
N GLY A 61 0.62 5.76 10.52
CA GLY A 61 0.91 4.80 9.48
C GLY A 61 0.84 5.38 8.07
N LYS A 62 -0.21 5.04 7.31
CA LYS A 62 -0.44 5.53 5.93
C LYS A 62 -1.44 6.68 5.83
N TYR A 63 -1.99 7.12 6.95
CA TYR A 63 -2.89 8.28 7.04
C TYR A 63 -2.14 9.52 7.51
N PHE A 64 -2.54 10.69 7.01
CA PHE A 64 -2.11 11.99 7.51
C PHE A 64 -3.27 12.98 7.52
N TRP A 65 -3.11 14.09 8.22
CA TRP A 65 -4.16 15.10 8.38
C TRP A 65 -3.57 16.49 8.59
N MET A 66 -4.42 17.50 8.42
CA MET A 66 -4.21 18.85 8.96
C MET A 66 -5.21 19.07 10.11
N ILE A 67 -4.77 19.72 11.19
CA ILE A 67 -5.67 20.24 12.22
C ILE A 67 -6.01 21.68 11.82
N MET A 68 -7.30 21.97 11.73
CA MET A 68 -7.81 23.29 11.36
C MET A 68 -8.21 24.09 12.60
N SER A 69 -8.36 25.41 12.47
CA SER A 69 -8.76 26.33 13.54
C SER A 69 -10.13 26.04 14.16
N SER A 70 -10.98 25.30 13.45
CA SER A 70 -12.19 24.67 13.96
C SER A 70 -12.49 23.42 13.11
N PRO A 71 -13.17 22.40 13.66
CA PRO A 71 -13.55 21.21 12.89
C PRO A 71 -14.56 21.54 11.77
N PRO A 72 -14.77 20.64 10.80
CA PRO A 72 -14.08 19.35 10.65
C PRO A 72 -12.64 19.51 10.13
N HIS A 73 -11.82 18.49 10.39
CA HIS A 73 -10.41 18.38 9.99
C HIS A 73 -10.27 17.48 8.77
N PRO A 74 -9.44 17.82 7.77
CA PRO A 74 -9.26 16.99 6.60
C PRO A 74 -8.25 15.84 6.86
N VAL A 75 -8.71 14.61 6.65
CA VAL A 75 -7.91 13.38 6.79
C VAL A 75 -7.70 12.73 5.43
N PHE A 76 -6.44 12.41 5.13
CA PHE A 76 -5.93 12.00 3.83
C PHE A 76 -5.30 10.60 3.88
N HIS A 77 -5.45 9.85 2.79
CA HIS A 77 -4.69 8.63 2.52
C HIS A 77 -4.30 8.62 1.04
N PHE A 78 -3.03 8.43 0.72
CA PHE A 78 -2.54 8.53 -0.67
C PHE A 78 -3.03 7.42 -1.61
N GLY A 79 -3.45 6.26 -1.08
CA GLY A 79 -3.66 5.08 -1.91
C GLY A 79 -2.37 4.68 -2.60
N MET A 80 -2.40 4.37 -3.90
CA MET A 80 -1.20 3.93 -4.64
C MET A 80 -0.39 5.06 -5.29
N THR A 81 -1.04 6.17 -5.65
CA THR A 81 -0.48 7.25 -6.51
C THR A 81 -0.92 8.66 -6.12
N GLY A 82 -1.66 8.80 -5.02
CA GLY A 82 -1.89 10.12 -4.44
C GLY A 82 -0.58 10.79 -4.05
N TRP A 83 -0.47 12.09 -4.26
CA TRP A 83 0.67 12.89 -3.81
C TRP A 83 0.24 14.32 -3.48
N PHE A 84 0.97 14.96 -2.56
CA PHE A 84 0.74 16.34 -2.12
C PHE A 84 1.93 17.20 -2.55
N HIS A 85 1.68 18.14 -3.45
CA HIS A 85 2.67 19.06 -4.01
C HIS A 85 2.58 20.41 -3.32
N ILE A 86 3.70 21.11 -3.21
CA ILE A 86 3.78 22.50 -2.76
C ILE A 86 4.62 23.23 -3.80
N ARG A 87 4.08 24.30 -4.39
CA ARG A 87 4.68 24.98 -5.54
C ARG A 87 6.08 25.49 -5.20
N GLY A 88 7.05 25.27 -6.09
CA GLY A 88 8.45 25.62 -5.83
C GLY A 88 9.14 24.80 -4.71
N LYS A 89 8.57 23.66 -4.27
CA LYS A 89 9.22 22.73 -3.33
C LYS A 89 9.30 21.34 -3.94
N HIS A 90 10.49 20.72 -3.90
CA HIS A 90 10.68 19.35 -4.36
C HIS A 90 10.10 18.33 -3.35
N THR A 91 8.77 18.22 -3.31
CA THR A 91 8.06 17.32 -2.38
C THR A 91 8.21 15.84 -2.74
N ALA A 92 8.34 15.50 -4.03
CA ALA A 92 8.37 14.13 -4.52
C ALA A 92 9.47 13.26 -3.88
N TYR A 93 9.22 11.95 -3.77
CA TYR A 93 10.12 10.96 -3.16
C TYR A 93 10.88 10.11 -4.19
N TYR A 94 10.46 10.14 -5.45
CA TYR A 94 11.20 9.60 -6.59
C TYR A 94 11.93 10.74 -7.31
N ARG A 95 13.14 10.47 -7.82
CA ARG A 95 13.88 11.43 -8.65
C ARG A 95 13.05 11.74 -9.91
N PRO A 96 12.76 13.01 -10.22
CA PRO A 96 12.18 13.40 -11.51
C PRO A 96 13.13 12.96 -12.62
N LYS A 97 12.61 12.62 -13.79
CA LYS A 97 13.49 12.38 -14.95
C LYS A 97 14.23 13.67 -15.28
N GLU A 98 15.45 13.57 -15.80
CA GLU A 98 16.24 14.77 -16.16
C GLU A 98 15.53 15.64 -17.22
N THR A 99 14.64 15.02 -18.01
CA THR A 99 13.73 15.64 -19.00
C THR A 99 12.57 16.43 -18.40
N GLU A 100 12.32 16.35 -17.09
CA GLU A 100 11.23 17.05 -16.38
C GLU A 100 11.70 18.42 -15.83
N LYS A 101 12.74 19.00 -16.43
CA LYS A 101 13.27 20.34 -16.13
C LYS A 101 12.88 21.34 -17.23
N ALA A 102 12.38 22.50 -16.81
CA ALA A 102 12.19 23.72 -17.62
C ALA A 102 11.13 23.71 -18.72
N GLU A 103 10.02 22.99 -18.53
CA GLU A 103 8.70 23.48 -18.97
C GLU A 103 8.09 24.34 -17.85
N GLU A 104 7.17 25.26 -18.16
CA GLU A 104 6.43 25.99 -17.12
C GLU A 104 5.63 25.00 -16.25
N GLU A 105 5.75 25.09 -14.92
CA GLU A 105 5.05 24.20 -14.00
C GLU A 105 3.52 24.47 -14.04
N VAL A 106 2.83 23.75 -14.94
CA VAL A 106 1.38 23.84 -15.15
C VAL A 106 0.66 23.58 -13.83
N TRP A 107 0.00 24.62 -13.33
CA TRP A 107 -0.50 24.66 -11.96
C TRP A 107 -2.00 25.03 -11.89
N PRO A 108 -2.84 24.29 -11.13
CA PRO A 108 -2.50 23.07 -10.38
C PRO A 108 -2.13 21.88 -11.29
N PRO A 109 -1.30 20.93 -10.83
CA PRO A 109 -0.76 19.87 -11.68
C PRO A 109 -1.83 18.92 -12.24
N LYS A 110 -1.53 18.25 -13.36
CA LYS A 110 -2.43 17.28 -13.98
C LYS A 110 -2.88 16.20 -12.97
N PHE A 111 -4.16 15.82 -13.05
CA PHE A 111 -4.83 14.90 -12.11
C PHE A 111 -4.99 15.42 -10.67
N TRP A 112 -4.99 16.75 -10.45
CA TRP A 112 -5.34 17.34 -9.16
C TRP A 112 -6.75 16.95 -8.69
N LYS A 113 -6.97 17.06 -7.37
CA LYS A 113 -8.22 16.73 -6.65
C LYS A 113 -8.66 17.88 -5.76
N PHE A 114 -7.70 18.54 -5.12
CA PHE A 114 -7.87 19.88 -4.59
C PHE A 114 -6.57 20.69 -4.73
N SER A 115 -6.70 22.01 -4.68
CA SER A 115 -5.60 22.94 -4.47
C SER A 115 -5.98 23.96 -3.39
N VAL A 116 -4.95 24.50 -2.73
CA VAL A 116 -5.07 25.52 -1.69
C VAL A 116 -4.04 26.62 -1.92
N GLU A 117 -4.42 27.84 -1.55
CA GLU A 117 -3.57 29.03 -1.47
C GLU A 117 -3.62 29.55 -0.02
N THR A 118 -2.54 30.18 0.44
CA THR A 118 -2.48 30.78 1.78
C THR A 118 -2.58 32.30 1.75
N ASP A 119 -2.99 32.87 2.88
CA ASP A 119 -3.06 34.31 3.17
C ASP A 119 -1.70 35.01 3.31
N SER A 120 -0.62 34.25 3.56
CA SER A 120 0.71 34.80 3.81
C SER A 120 1.35 35.46 2.59
N ASP A 121 2.26 36.41 2.83
CA ASP A 121 3.22 36.90 1.85
C ASP A 121 4.63 36.35 2.16
N PRO A 122 5.33 35.69 1.21
CA PRO A 122 4.83 35.20 -0.06
C PRO A 122 3.78 34.09 0.13
N LYS A 123 2.86 33.99 -0.83
CA LYS A 123 1.83 32.96 -0.86
C LYS A 123 2.45 31.58 -1.01
N VAL A 124 1.94 30.63 -0.24
CA VAL A 124 2.19 29.19 -0.45
C VAL A 124 0.98 28.58 -1.13
N GLU A 125 1.21 28.03 -2.31
CA GLU A 125 0.26 27.21 -3.06
C GLU A 125 0.58 25.72 -2.87
N ALA A 126 -0.44 24.89 -2.67
CA ALA A 126 -0.30 23.45 -2.60
C ALA A 126 -1.44 22.74 -3.35
N ALA A 127 -1.19 21.52 -3.85
CA ALA A 127 -2.16 20.76 -4.62
C ALA A 127 -2.01 19.25 -4.37
N PHE A 128 -3.12 18.53 -4.25
CA PHE A 128 -3.13 17.08 -4.16
C PHE A 128 -3.51 16.47 -5.50
N THR A 129 -2.69 15.57 -6.05
CA THR A 129 -2.97 14.81 -7.27
C THR A 129 -3.21 13.35 -6.97
N ASP A 130 -4.12 12.69 -7.69
CA ASP A 130 -4.11 11.21 -7.80
C ASP A 130 -4.59 10.74 -9.18
N PRO A 131 -3.66 10.31 -10.07
CA PRO A 131 -4.00 9.77 -11.38
C PRO A 131 -4.85 8.50 -11.36
N ARG A 132 -4.80 7.69 -10.29
CA ARG A 132 -5.49 6.37 -10.24
C ARG A 132 -6.75 6.34 -9.36
N ARG A 133 -7.11 7.45 -8.72
CA ARG A 133 -8.34 7.63 -7.90
C ARG A 133 -8.48 6.59 -6.75
N PHE A 134 -7.35 6.17 -6.19
CA PHE A 134 -7.24 5.28 -5.03
C PHE A 134 -6.88 6.01 -3.72
N ALA A 135 -6.51 7.29 -3.79
CA ALA A 135 -6.48 8.18 -2.64
C ALA A 135 -7.86 8.31 -2.01
N ARG A 136 -7.91 8.68 -0.73
CA ARG A 136 -9.14 9.00 0.00
C ARG A 136 -8.97 10.30 0.77
N ILE A 137 -9.91 11.21 0.61
CA ILE A 137 -9.92 12.53 1.22
C ILE A 137 -11.29 12.70 1.89
N ARG A 138 -11.29 12.93 3.20
CA ARG A 138 -12.53 13.06 3.98
C ARG A 138 -12.42 14.19 4.98
N LEU A 139 -13.57 14.72 5.38
CA LEU A 139 -13.69 15.57 6.55
C LEU A 139 -13.99 14.70 7.78
N VAL A 140 -13.39 15.02 8.92
CA VAL A 140 -13.65 14.36 10.21
C VAL A 140 -14.01 15.41 11.24
N ASP A 141 -15.26 15.37 11.73
CA ASP A 141 -15.75 16.28 12.75
C ASP A 141 -15.42 15.74 14.16
N CYS A 142 -14.42 16.35 14.81
CA CYS A 142 -13.94 15.98 16.15
C CYS A 142 -13.00 17.06 16.71
N ASP A 143 -12.69 17.00 18.01
CA ASP A 143 -11.56 17.74 18.56
C ASP A 143 -10.25 17.26 17.91
N GLY A 144 -9.37 18.19 17.55
CA GLY A 144 -8.10 17.87 16.90
C GLY A 144 -7.16 17.00 17.76
N LYS A 145 -7.31 17.01 19.10
CA LYS A 145 -6.57 16.13 20.01
C LYS A 145 -7.06 14.67 19.95
N ASP A 146 -8.32 14.47 19.61
CA ASP A 146 -9.01 13.18 19.60
C ASP A 146 -9.07 12.55 18.21
N ILE A 147 -8.52 13.20 17.18
CA ILE A 147 -8.59 12.74 15.77
C ILE A 147 -8.14 11.29 15.57
N ARG A 148 -7.14 10.81 16.31
CA ARG A 148 -6.66 9.41 16.28
C ARG A 148 -7.66 8.40 16.87
N LYS A 149 -8.63 8.85 17.67
CA LYS A 149 -9.72 8.05 18.26
C LYS A 149 -10.96 8.00 17.34
N THR A 150 -10.95 8.74 16.24
CA THR A 150 -12.04 8.78 15.26
C THR A 150 -11.73 7.90 14.05
N SER A 151 -12.76 7.37 13.39
CA SER A 151 -12.59 6.59 12.15
C SER A 151 -12.06 7.47 11.02
N PRO A 152 -11.09 7.03 10.19
CA PRO A 152 -10.54 5.67 10.03
C PRO A 152 -9.26 5.42 10.86
N LEU A 153 -8.95 6.29 11.82
CA LEU A 153 -7.65 6.28 12.52
C LEU A 153 -7.66 5.29 13.68
N LYS A 154 -8.78 5.17 14.40
CA LYS A 154 -8.97 4.24 15.53
C LYS A 154 -8.91 2.76 15.13
N GLU A 155 -9.17 2.44 13.86
CA GLU A 155 -9.10 1.07 13.32
C GLU A 155 -7.67 0.65 12.94
N ASN A 156 -6.70 1.57 12.94
CA ASN A 156 -5.29 1.24 12.68
C ASN A 156 -4.60 0.74 13.95
N GLY A 157 -3.75 -0.28 13.80
CA GLY A 157 -2.77 -0.68 14.80
C GLY A 157 -1.69 0.40 15.02
N PRO A 158 -0.80 0.18 16.02
CA PRO A 158 0.26 1.13 16.34
C PRO A 158 1.13 1.48 15.12
N ASP A 159 1.57 2.74 15.08
CA ASP A 159 2.56 3.27 14.15
C ASP A 159 3.98 2.92 14.69
N PRO A 160 4.84 2.23 13.92
CA PRO A 160 6.12 1.72 14.41
C PRO A 160 7.18 2.80 14.69
N VAL A 161 6.92 4.07 14.38
CA VAL A 161 7.81 5.21 14.69
C VAL A 161 7.21 6.13 15.75
N ILE A 162 5.88 6.32 15.76
CA ILE A 162 5.20 7.21 16.73
C ILE A 162 4.82 6.48 18.01
N ASP A 163 4.21 5.29 17.92
CA ASP A 163 3.62 4.59 19.07
C ASP A 163 4.66 3.68 19.76
N LYS A 164 5.81 4.28 20.07
CA LYS A 164 7.04 3.62 20.55
C LYS A 164 6.81 2.76 21.80
N GLU A 165 5.95 3.23 22.70
CA GLU A 165 5.65 2.59 23.99
C GLU A 165 4.49 1.58 23.90
N VAL A 166 3.80 1.50 22.76
CA VAL A 166 2.71 0.53 22.51
C VAL A 166 3.24 -0.67 21.72
N LEU A 167 4.08 -0.42 20.71
CA LEU A 167 4.74 -1.47 19.94
C LEU A 167 6.00 -1.95 20.68
N THR A 168 5.83 -2.67 21.78
CA THR A 168 6.92 -3.33 22.53
C THR A 168 7.24 -4.72 21.97
N GLU A 169 8.33 -5.34 22.43
CA GLU A 169 8.66 -6.73 22.09
C GLU A 169 7.57 -7.70 22.58
N ASP A 170 7.13 -7.53 23.84
CA ASP A 170 6.10 -8.38 24.46
C ASP A 170 4.73 -8.21 23.80
N TRP A 171 4.33 -6.97 23.47
CA TRP A 171 3.10 -6.71 22.71
C TRP A 171 3.14 -7.40 21.34
N LEU A 172 4.29 -7.37 20.66
CA LEU A 172 4.44 -8.00 19.35
C LEU A 172 4.36 -9.53 19.47
N LEU A 173 4.96 -10.11 20.51
CA LEU A 173 4.90 -11.55 20.81
C LEU A 173 3.45 -11.99 21.08
N GLU A 174 2.73 -11.29 21.95
CA GLU A 174 1.33 -11.57 22.26
C GLU A 174 0.41 -11.40 21.03
N LYS A 175 0.61 -10.33 20.26
CA LYS A 175 -0.19 -10.03 19.06
C LYS A 175 0.05 -11.04 17.93
N MET A 176 1.30 -11.52 17.77
CA MET A 176 1.66 -12.55 16.79
C MET A 176 1.17 -13.94 17.20
N GLY A 177 1.33 -14.33 18.47
CA GLY A 177 0.84 -15.62 18.98
C GLY A 177 -0.68 -15.80 18.88
N LYS A 178 -1.44 -14.71 18.83
CA LYS A 178 -2.90 -14.70 18.62
C LYS A 178 -3.31 -14.80 17.14
N ARG A 179 -2.40 -15.11 16.21
CA ARG A 179 -2.67 -15.15 14.75
C ARG A 179 -1.90 -16.28 14.07
N HIS A 180 -2.57 -17.06 13.22
CA HIS A 180 -1.94 -18.03 12.32
C HIS A 180 -1.94 -17.51 10.87
N VAL A 181 -1.03 -16.58 10.56
CA VAL A 181 -0.85 -16.03 9.20
C VAL A 181 0.64 -15.84 8.88
N PRO A 182 1.06 -15.79 7.62
CA PRO A 182 2.43 -15.42 7.26
C PRO A 182 2.84 -14.07 7.83
N VAL A 183 4.02 -13.98 8.45
CA VAL A 183 4.55 -12.78 9.13
C VAL A 183 4.51 -11.51 8.27
N LYS A 184 4.84 -11.60 6.98
CA LYS A 184 4.75 -10.42 6.11
C LYS A 184 3.30 -10.03 5.80
N ALA A 185 2.37 -10.98 5.75
CA ALA A 185 0.94 -10.66 5.62
C ALA A 185 0.41 -9.93 6.87
N PHE A 186 0.81 -10.36 8.06
CA PHE A 186 0.50 -9.71 9.34
C PHE A 186 0.99 -8.25 9.40
N MET A 187 2.27 -8.00 9.10
CA MET A 187 2.83 -6.63 9.11
C MET A 187 2.19 -5.69 8.07
N LEU A 188 1.63 -6.24 6.98
CA LEU A 188 0.96 -5.46 5.94
C LEU A 188 -0.50 -5.15 6.26
N ASP A 189 -1.09 -5.80 7.25
CA ASP A 189 -2.43 -5.48 7.74
C ASP A 189 -2.36 -4.27 8.68
N GLN A 190 -2.99 -3.17 8.25
CA GLN A 190 -2.93 -1.89 8.95
C GLN A 190 -3.67 -1.92 10.30
N ALA A 191 -4.55 -2.90 10.55
CA ALA A 191 -5.19 -3.13 11.84
C ALA A 191 -4.28 -3.90 12.84
N ASN A 192 -3.20 -4.52 12.36
CA ASN A 192 -2.15 -5.08 13.22
C ASN A 192 -1.04 -4.05 13.43
N ILE A 193 -0.40 -3.57 12.36
CA ILE A 193 0.66 -2.55 12.43
C ILE A 193 0.47 -1.58 11.26
N SER A 194 0.39 -0.28 11.56
CA SER A 194 0.10 0.72 10.54
C SER A 194 1.38 1.24 9.85
N GLY A 195 1.25 1.72 8.62
CA GLY A 195 2.37 2.36 7.90
C GLY A 195 3.21 1.41 7.06
N ILE A 196 3.57 0.22 7.59
CA ILE A 196 4.37 -0.79 6.87
C ILE A 196 3.65 -1.20 5.58
N GLY A 197 4.30 -1.01 4.42
CA GLY A 197 3.82 -1.46 3.12
C GLY A 197 4.77 -2.49 2.49
N ASN A 198 4.70 -2.63 1.17
CA ASN A 198 5.33 -3.75 0.49
C ASN A 198 6.85 -3.61 0.35
N TRP A 199 7.39 -2.39 0.30
CA TRP A 199 8.84 -2.21 0.32
C TRP A 199 9.39 -2.27 1.73
N VAL A 200 8.76 -1.57 2.69
CA VAL A 200 9.18 -1.60 4.10
C VAL A 200 9.10 -3.02 4.65
N GLY A 201 8.04 -3.76 4.34
CA GLY A 201 7.87 -5.15 4.77
C GLY A 201 8.80 -6.17 4.08
N ASP A 202 9.38 -5.88 2.92
CA ASP A 202 10.48 -6.70 2.37
C ASP A 202 11.79 -6.41 3.13
N GLU A 203 12.11 -5.14 3.32
CA GLU A 203 13.33 -4.70 4.00
C GLU A 203 13.39 -5.21 5.44
N ILE A 204 12.30 -5.08 6.21
CA ILE A 204 12.23 -5.59 7.59
C ILE A 204 12.53 -7.08 7.64
N MET A 205 11.96 -7.89 6.74
CA MET A 205 12.19 -9.34 6.76
C MET A 205 13.62 -9.70 6.33
N TYR A 206 14.24 -8.91 5.46
CA TYR A 206 15.63 -9.07 5.04
C TYR A 206 16.60 -8.72 6.18
N GLN A 207 16.46 -7.53 6.79
CA GLN A 207 17.26 -7.08 7.92
C GLN A 207 17.09 -8.00 9.14
N ALA A 208 15.87 -8.47 9.39
CA ALA A 208 15.59 -9.48 10.42
C ALA A 208 16.07 -10.89 10.06
N LYS A 209 16.51 -11.15 8.82
CA LYS A 209 16.98 -12.45 8.33
C LYS A 209 15.94 -13.59 8.46
N LEU A 210 14.66 -13.23 8.47
CA LEU A 210 13.53 -14.14 8.70
C LEU A 210 12.73 -14.35 7.40
N HIS A 211 12.13 -15.54 7.23
CA HIS A 211 11.41 -15.87 6.01
C HIS A 211 9.99 -15.26 6.02
N PRO A 212 9.57 -14.51 4.97
CA PRO A 212 8.32 -13.76 4.98
C PRO A 212 7.06 -14.64 4.98
N GLU A 213 7.18 -15.92 4.64
CA GLU A 213 6.09 -16.91 4.66
C GLU A 213 5.93 -17.67 5.99
N GLN A 214 6.83 -17.48 6.97
CA GLN A 214 6.72 -18.16 8.26
C GLN A 214 5.51 -17.67 9.04
N TYR A 215 4.74 -18.59 9.64
CA TYR A 215 3.51 -18.27 10.36
C TYR A 215 3.79 -17.57 11.71
N THR A 216 3.06 -16.50 12.02
CA THR A 216 3.32 -15.58 13.14
C THR A 216 3.38 -16.23 14.52
N ASP A 217 2.52 -17.21 14.76
CA ASP A 217 2.43 -18.03 15.98
C ASP A 217 3.58 -19.04 16.14
N THR A 218 4.40 -19.25 15.10
CA THR A 218 5.56 -20.16 15.13
C THR A 218 6.88 -19.45 15.44
N PHE A 219 6.85 -18.18 15.82
CA PHE A 219 8.05 -17.40 16.14
C PHE A 219 8.43 -17.58 17.62
N SER A 220 9.67 -18.00 17.87
CA SER A 220 10.27 -17.91 19.21
C SER A 220 10.46 -16.46 19.63
N ALA A 221 10.51 -16.19 20.95
CA ALA A 221 10.71 -14.84 21.49
C ALA A 221 11.96 -14.14 20.91
N ASN A 222 13.05 -14.89 20.66
CA ASN A 222 14.25 -14.35 20.01
C ASN A 222 14.00 -13.88 18.57
N GLN A 223 13.16 -14.59 17.80
CA GLN A 223 12.78 -14.18 16.45
C GLN A 223 11.83 -12.98 16.46
N VAL A 224 10.93 -12.88 17.45
CA VAL A 224 10.07 -11.69 17.64
C VAL A 224 10.91 -10.46 18.02
N LYS A 225 11.87 -10.60 18.93
CA LYS A 225 12.86 -9.56 19.26
C LYS A 225 13.66 -9.11 18.04
N GLN A 226 14.17 -10.05 17.25
CA GLN A 226 14.90 -9.76 16.01
C GLN A 226 14.03 -9.04 14.98
N LEU A 227 12.77 -9.44 14.83
CA LEU A 227 11.79 -8.78 13.97
C LEU A 227 11.45 -7.36 14.46
N HIS A 228 11.25 -7.18 15.77
CA HIS A 228 10.98 -5.89 16.40
C HIS A 228 12.13 -4.90 16.18
N VAL A 229 13.36 -5.26 16.55
CA VAL A 229 14.55 -4.42 16.35
C VAL A 229 14.71 -4.01 14.88
N SER A 230 14.50 -4.94 13.95
CA SER A 230 14.61 -4.66 12.51
C SER A 230 13.47 -3.78 11.98
N MET A 231 12.24 -3.99 12.46
CA MET A 231 11.09 -3.14 12.18
C MET A 231 11.32 -1.70 12.64
N ARG A 232 11.87 -1.53 13.84
CA ARG A 232 12.20 -0.24 14.43
C ARG A 232 13.31 0.46 13.65
N TYR A 233 14.40 -0.25 13.34
CA TYR A 233 15.51 0.25 12.52
C TYR A 233 15.02 0.75 11.15
N VAL A 234 14.38 -0.11 10.36
CA VAL A 234 13.97 0.24 8.99
C VAL A 234 12.95 1.38 8.98
N CYS A 235 11.91 1.32 9.82
CA CYS A 235 10.88 2.37 9.82
C CYS A 235 11.43 3.72 10.29
N GLN A 236 12.27 3.75 11.33
CA GLN A 236 12.89 4.97 11.85
C GLN A 236 13.85 5.58 10.81
N THR A 237 14.81 4.80 10.29
CA THR A 237 15.77 5.28 9.28
C THR A 237 15.08 5.82 8.02
N ALA A 238 14.02 5.16 7.55
CA ALA A 238 13.26 5.61 6.39
C ALA A 238 12.50 6.94 6.64
N VAL A 239 11.94 7.11 7.84
CA VAL A 239 11.25 8.34 8.27
C VAL A 239 12.22 9.50 8.49
N ASP A 240 13.40 9.25 9.09
CA ASP A 240 14.41 10.28 9.34
C ASP A 240 15.05 10.78 8.03
N ALA A 241 15.24 9.88 7.06
CA ALA A 241 15.58 10.24 5.68
C ALA A 241 14.42 10.90 4.91
N LEU A 242 13.21 11.00 5.48
CA LEU A 242 11.98 11.50 4.84
C LEU A 242 11.73 10.85 3.47
N ALA A 243 11.85 9.52 3.39
CA ALA A 243 11.80 8.72 2.16
C ALA A 243 12.78 9.14 1.03
N ASP A 244 13.84 9.89 1.35
CA ASP A 244 14.93 10.14 0.41
C ASP A 244 15.79 8.88 0.27
N SER A 245 15.42 8.03 -0.69
CA SER A 245 16.09 6.74 -0.95
C SER A 245 17.57 6.85 -1.36
N SER A 246 18.07 8.05 -1.69
CA SER A 246 19.51 8.28 -1.83
C SER A 246 20.27 8.18 -0.51
N LYS A 247 19.59 8.43 0.62
CA LYS A 247 20.12 8.39 1.99
C LYS A 247 19.88 7.07 2.71
N PHE A 248 19.12 6.14 2.13
CA PHE A 248 19.00 4.78 2.69
C PHE A 248 20.36 4.08 2.57
N PRO A 249 20.78 3.24 3.55
CA PRO A 249 22.03 2.48 3.48
C PRO A 249 22.17 1.65 2.19
N GLU A 250 23.41 1.49 1.71
CA GLU A 250 23.71 0.79 0.44
C GLU A 250 23.57 -0.74 0.51
N ASP A 251 23.48 -1.32 1.72
CA ASP A 251 23.23 -2.74 1.95
C ASP A 251 21.73 -3.11 2.00
N TRP A 252 20.83 -2.12 1.97
CA TRP A 252 19.39 -2.32 2.00
C TRP A 252 18.88 -3.02 0.73
N LEU A 253 18.02 -4.02 0.92
CA LEU A 253 17.34 -4.73 -0.16
C LEU A 253 16.53 -3.77 -1.06
N PHE A 254 16.10 -2.63 -0.53
CA PHE A 254 15.50 -1.50 -1.24
C PHE A 254 16.26 -1.12 -2.50
N LYS A 255 17.59 -1.07 -2.47
CA LYS A 255 18.42 -0.64 -3.62
C LYS A 255 18.27 -1.60 -4.81
N HIS A 256 17.98 -2.89 -4.53
CA HIS A 256 18.04 -3.98 -5.52
C HIS A 256 16.68 -4.64 -5.85
N ARG A 257 15.66 -4.51 -4.99
CA ARG A 257 14.35 -5.20 -5.13
C ARG A 257 13.45 -4.76 -6.30
N TRP A 258 13.91 -3.84 -7.15
CA TRP A 258 13.08 -3.24 -8.20
C TRP A 258 13.18 -3.97 -9.54
N GLY A 259 12.20 -3.74 -10.42
CA GLY A 259 12.29 -4.14 -11.82
C GLY A 259 11.99 -5.61 -12.14
N LYS A 260 11.56 -6.45 -11.18
CA LYS A 260 11.14 -7.87 -11.38
C LYS A 260 10.52 -8.11 -12.77
N GLY A 261 11.18 -8.93 -13.59
CA GLY A 261 10.73 -9.31 -14.94
C GLY A 261 11.30 -8.46 -16.09
N LYS A 262 12.06 -7.39 -15.82
CA LYS A 262 12.90 -6.72 -16.82
C LYS A 262 14.21 -7.48 -17.02
N LYS A 263 14.81 -7.39 -18.22
CA LYS A 263 16.11 -8.00 -18.53
C LYS A 263 17.23 -7.48 -17.62
N ASP A 264 17.21 -6.19 -17.33
CA ASP A 264 18.25 -5.45 -16.63
C ASP A 264 17.94 -5.30 -15.12
N ALA A 265 17.08 -6.16 -14.57
CA ALA A 265 16.74 -6.16 -13.16
C ALA A 265 17.84 -6.85 -12.33
N ALA A 266 18.11 -6.33 -11.12
CA ALA A 266 19.04 -6.97 -10.21
C ALA A 266 18.52 -8.36 -9.80
N THR A 267 19.30 -9.40 -10.11
CA THR A 267 19.02 -10.80 -9.72
C THR A 267 19.91 -11.26 -8.56
N THR A 268 20.84 -10.41 -8.13
CA THR A 268 21.77 -10.59 -7.02
C THR A 268 21.97 -9.28 -6.26
N LEU A 269 22.38 -9.38 -5.00
CA LEU A 269 22.95 -8.29 -4.21
C LEU A 269 24.44 -8.08 -4.55
N PRO A 270 25.07 -6.95 -4.15
CA PRO A 270 26.49 -6.68 -4.37
C PRO A 270 27.44 -7.73 -3.77
N ASN A 271 27.01 -8.46 -2.74
CA ASN A 271 27.73 -9.58 -2.14
C ASN A 271 27.51 -10.94 -2.86
N GLY A 272 26.90 -10.93 -4.05
CA GLY A 272 26.60 -12.12 -4.85
C GLY A 272 25.36 -12.93 -4.40
N ALA A 273 24.71 -12.57 -3.28
CA ALA A 273 23.54 -13.30 -2.81
C ALA A 273 22.35 -13.16 -3.77
N LYS A 274 21.77 -14.28 -4.20
CA LYS A 274 20.68 -14.32 -5.18
C LYS A 274 19.38 -13.75 -4.62
N ILE A 275 18.74 -12.88 -5.39
CA ILE A 275 17.40 -12.35 -5.15
C ILE A 275 16.36 -13.28 -5.81
N THR A 276 15.29 -13.57 -5.09
CA THR A 276 14.10 -14.27 -5.60
C THR A 276 12.83 -13.47 -5.30
N PHE A 277 11.72 -13.84 -5.96
CA PHE A 277 10.44 -13.17 -5.76
C PHE A 277 9.29 -14.18 -5.65
N LEU A 278 8.71 -14.29 -4.45
CA LEU A 278 7.56 -15.16 -4.14
C LEU A 278 6.31 -14.33 -3.79
N THR A 279 5.19 -14.97 -3.46
CA THR A 279 3.88 -14.29 -3.27
C THR A 279 3.29 -14.58 -1.89
N VAL A 280 3.46 -13.66 -0.94
CA VAL A 280 2.92 -13.76 0.43
C VAL A 280 1.64 -12.93 0.53
N GLY A 281 0.55 -13.51 1.03
CA GLY A 281 -0.71 -12.78 1.24
C GLY A 281 -1.22 -12.08 -0.03
N GLY A 282 -1.05 -12.72 -1.20
CA GLY A 282 -1.42 -12.16 -2.51
C GLY A 282 -0.47 -11.07 -3.04
N ARG A 283 0.67 -10.81 -2.40
CA ARG A 283 1.60 -9.72 -2.74
C ARG A 283 3.01 -10.25 -3.08
N THR A 284 3.56 -9.78 -4.20
CA THR A 284 4.97 -10.08 -4.55
C THR A 284 5.91 -9.54 -3.48
N SER A 285 6.76 -10.42 -2.98
CA SER A 285 7.76 -10.15 -1.95
C SER A 285 9.16 -10.46 -2.49
N CYS A 286 10.10 -9.58 -2.24
CA CYS A 286 11.51 -9.75 -2.57
C CYS A 286 12.22 -10.47 -1.43
N VAL A 287 12.99 -11.52 -1.75
CA VAL A 287 13.59 -12.42 -0.76
C VAL A 287 15.02 -12.76 -1.16
N VAL A 288 15.90 -12.93 -0.18
CA VAL A 288 17.29 -13.37 -0.37
C VAL A 288 17.47 -14.71 0.36
N PRO A 289 17.29 -15.87 -0.30
CA PRO A 289 17.16 -17.17 0.37
C PRO A 289 18.39 -17.65 1.17
N SER A 290 19.58 -17.13 0.87
CA SER A 290 20.80 -17.40 1.65
C SER A 290 20.80 -16.71 3.02
N VAL A 291 20.07 -15.58 3.14
CA VAL A 291 19.93 -14.78 4.35
C VAL A 291 18.64 -15.15 5.10
N GLN A 292 17.52 -15.20 4.39
CA GLN A 292 16.18 -15.44 4.95
C GLN A 292 15.82 -16.92 4.86
N LYS A 293 16.31 -17.71 5.82
CA LYS A 293 16.06 -19.16 5.86
C LYS A 293 14.67 -19.47 6.42
N LYS A 294 14.01 -20.52 5.91
CA LYS A 294 12.89 -21.15 6.61
C LYS A 294 13.41 -21.70 7.95
N THR A 295 12.82 -21.27 9.06
CA THR A 295 13.18 -21.73 10.42
C THR A 295 11.98 -22.20 11.24
N GLY A 296 10.80 -22.17 10.65
CA GLY A 296 9.54 -22.72 11.14
C GLY A 296 8.60 -22.95 9.95
N PRO A 297 7.40 -23.50 10.18
CA PRO A 297 6.44 -23.82 9.12
C PRO A 297 6.13 -22.63 8.19
N VAL A 298 6.02 -22.91 6.89
CA VAL A 298 5.47 -21.96 5.89
C VAL A 298 4.37 -22.64 5.08
N LYS A 299 3.61 -21.86 4.29
CA LYS A 299 2.44 -22.37 3.54
C LYS A 299 2.69 -23.60 2.65
N ALA A 300 3.90 -23.78 2.11
CA ALA A 300 4.24 -24.96 1.29
C ALA A 300 4.35 -26.27 2.11
N ASP A 301 4.49 -26.15 3.44
CA ASP A 301 4.80 -27.25 4.36
C ASP A 301 3.60 -27.54 5.30
N VAL A 302 2.42 -27.00 4.97
CA VAL A 302 1.15 -27.19 5.69
C VAL A 302 0.08 -27.60 4.68
N ASN A 303 -0.55 -28.75 4.89
CA ASN A 303 -1.61 -29.25 4.00
C ASN A 303 -2.99 -28.62 4.33
N GLU A 304 -4.00 -28.86 3.48
CA GLU A 304 -5.30 -28.14 3.56
C GLU A 304 -6.07 -28.38 4.87
N ASN A 305 -5.69 -29.39 5.66
CA ASN A 305 -6.26 -29.67 6.98
C ASN A 305 -5.53 -28.97 8.14
N GLY A 306 -4.55 -28.10 7.86
CA GLY A 306 -3.80 -27.34 8.87
C GLY A 306 -2.66 -28.11 9.56
N ASN A 307 -2.43 -29.38 9.19
CA ASN A 307 -1.35 -30.16 9.76
C ASN A 307 0.00 -29.78 9.14
N VAL A 308 1.00 -29.56 9.99
CA VAL A 308 2.40 -29.40 9.57
C VAL A 308 2.90 -30.72 8.99
N VAL A 309 3.44 -30.67 7.78
CA VAL A 309 4.10 -31.80 7.14
C VAL A 309 5.58 -31.76 7.51
N ASP A 310 6.08 -32.78 8.22
CA ASP A 310 7.44 -32.79 8.77
C ASP A 310 8.50 -32.83 7.65
N GLY A 311 9.17 -31.69 7.45
CA GLY A 311 9.97 -31.38 6.26
C GLY A 311 11.47 -31.57 6.45
N ASP A 312 11.92 -32.83 6.41
CA ASP A 312 13.33 -33.28 6.39
C ASP A 312 14.31 -32.47 7.28
N ALA A 313 14.24 -32.69 8.59
CA ALA A 313 15.34 -32.38 9.51
C ALA A 313 16.57 -33.23 9.14
N GLY A 314 17.45 -32.67 8.30
CA GLY A 314 18.49 -33.39 7.54
C GLY A 314 19.34 -34.36 8.37
N LYS A 315 19.23 -35.65 8.05
CA LYS A 315 19.92 -36.73 8.79
C LYS A 315 21.42 -36.81 8.47
N VAL A 316 22.23 -36.69 9.52
CA VAL A 316 23.68 -36.96 9.52
C VAL A 316 23.95 -38.42 9.15
N LYS A 317 24.85 -38.66 8.19
CA LYS A 317 25.29 -40.01 7.78
C LYS A 317 26.13 -40.67 8.88
N LYS A 318 25.77 -41.88 9.31
CA LYS A 318 26.68 -42.85 9.96
C LYS A 318 26.31 -44.30 9.63
N GLY A 319 27.34 -45.12 9.38
CA GLY A 319 27.38 -46.57 9.61
C GLY A 319 26.39 -47.49 8.88
N LYS A 320 26.90 -48.38 8.00
CA LYS A 320 26.19 -49.63 7.63
C LYS A 320 26.30 -50.66 8.77
N GLY A 321 25.26 -51.46 8.98
CA GLY A 321 25.31 -52.72 9.72
C GLY A 321 24.23 -53.68 9.22
N LYS A 322 24.57 -54.96 9.00
CA LYS A 322 23.60 -56.03 8.66
C LYS A 322 23.44 -56.97 9.86
N GLY A 323 22.22 -57.49 10.07
CA GLY A 323 21.89 -58.56 11.02
C GLY A 323 20.51 -59.14 10.71
N VAL A 324 20.27 -60.45 10.94
CA VAL A 324 19.08 -61.18 10.47
C VAL A 324 18.67 -62.28 11.47
N SER A 325 17.34 -62.47 11.70
CA SER A 325 16.67 -63.50 12.55
C SER A 325 16.95 -63.39 14.08
N ALA A 326 16.21 -63.98 15.04
CA ALA A 326 15.32 -65.17 15.15
C ALA A 326 14.41 -65.07 16.45
N LYS A 327 13.38 -65.90 16.81
CA LYS A 327 12.45 -66.84 16.12
C LYS A 327 11.40 -67.49 17.12
N ARG A 328 10.18 -66.91 17.28
CA ARG A 328 8.88 -67.50 17.76
C ARG A 328 8.67 -67.98 19.24
N LYS A 329 7.53 -67.58 19.85
CA LYS A 329 6.39 -68.37 20.45
C LYS A 329 5.50 -67.41 21.31
N ALA A 330 4.16 -67.40 21.41
CA ALA A 330 2.99 -68.25 21.03
C ALA A 330 2.43 -69.20 22.12
N VAL A 331 1.07 -69.38 22.15
CA VAL A 331 0.13 -69.96 23.17
C VAL A 331 -0.60 -68.82 23.94
N SER A 332 -1.90 -68.45 23.76
CA SER A 332 -3.25 -69.12 23.75
C SER A 332 -3.89 -69.22 25.15
N LYS A 333 -5.22 -69.16 25.38
CA LYS A 333 -6.44 -69.07 24.52
C LYS A 333 -7.62 -68.42 25.31
N GLU A 334 -8.79 -68.29 24.65
CA GLU A 334 -10.19 -68.04 25.08
C GLU A 334 -10.62 -68.36 26.54
N GLU A 335 -11.80 -67.99 27.09
CA GLU A 335 -12.90 -67.00 26.90
C GLU A 335 -14.15 -67.59 27.65
N SER A 336 -15.31 -66.91 27.67
CA SER A 336 -16.55 -67.21 28.44
C SER A 336 -16.46 -67.12 29.97
N GLU A 337 -17.47 -66.75 30.78
CA GLU A 337 -18.73 -65.94 30.72
C GLU A 337 -19.72 -66.56 31.73
N GLU A 338 -20.36 -65.74 32.59
CA GLU A 338 -21.54 -65.98 33.45
C GLU A 338 -21.50 -64.95 34.64
N ASP A 339 -22.59 -64.42 35.21
CA ASP A 339 -23.78 -63.73 34.63
C ASP A 339 -24.46 -62.86 35.75
N GLU A 340 -25.51 -62.07 35.42
CA GLU A 340 -26.47 -61.36 36.34
C GLU A 340 -25.87 -60.25 37.27
N GLU A 341 -26.48 -59.13 37.71
CA GLU A 341 -27.59 -58.17 37.40
C GLU A 341 -27.17 -56.82 38.10
N GLU A 342 -27.71 -55.60 37.96
CA GLU A 342 -28.80 -54.92 37.21
C GLU A 342 -28.16 -54.08 36.03
N GLU A 343 -28.70 -53.09 35.28
CA GLU A 343 -29.86 -52.15 35.33
C GLU A 343 -29.84 -51.05 36.46
N ILE A 344 -30.49 -49.87 36.41
CA ILE A 344 -31.08 -49.01 35.35
C ILE A 344 -30.40 -47.62 35.49
N ASP A 345 -29.77 -46.97 34.49
CA ASP A 345 -30.29 -46.20 33.32
C ASP A 345 -31.23 -45.01 33.69
N GLU A 346 -31.51 -43.93 32.94
CA GLU A 346 -31.54 -43.60 31.50
C GLU A 346 -31.11 -42.11 31.26
N GLU A 347 -30.81 -41.56 30.07
CA GLU A 347 -30.66 -42.14 28.72
C GLU A 347 -29.75 -41.29 27.80
N LYS A 348 -29.33 -41.91 26.68
CA LYS A 348 -28.96 -41.23 25.42
C LYS A 348 -29.23 -42.15 24.22
N VAL A 349 -30.28 -41.90 23.43
CA VAL A 349 -30.58 -42.72 22.23
C VAL A 349 -29.92 -42.17 20.97
N SER A 350 -29.64 -43.07 20.01
CA SER A 350 -29.07 -42.73 18.70
C SER A 350 -29.90 -43.32 17.53
N PRO A 351 -29.41 -44.05 16.49
CA PRO A 351 -29.85 -43.77 15.11
C PRO A 351 -30.37 -45.03 14.35
N PRO A 352 -29.93 -45.37 13.11
CA PRO A 352 -30.26 -44.80 11.79
C PRO A 352 -30.96 -45.79 10.82
N LYS A 353 -31.47 -45.32 9.66
CA LYS A 353 -31.23 -45.92 8.30
C LYS A 353 -31.88 -45.13 7.14
N LYS A 354 -31.50 -45.50 5.89
CA LYS A 354 -31.84 -44.80 4.61
C LYS A 354 -32.95 -45.52 3.82
N LYS A 355 -33.76 -44.79 3.02
CA LYS A 355 -34.04 -45.13 1.58
C LYS A 355 -34.89 -44.09 0.79
N ARG A 356 -34.44 -43.82 -0.45
CA ARG A 356 -35.14 -43.43 -1.71
C ARG A 356 -36.32 -42.42 -1.73
N ALA A 357 -36.01 -41.24 -2.29
CA ALA A 357 -36.65 -40.50 -3.40
C ALA A 357 -38.08 -40.83 -3.91
N ALA A 358 -38.87 -39.76 -4.09
CA ALA A 358 -39.93 -39.55 -5.11
C ALA A 358 -40.08 -38.03 -5.39
N ALA A 359 -40.93 -37.59 -6.33
CA ALA A 359 -40.92 -36.20 -6.85
C ALA A 359 -42.29 -35.51 -7.03
N SER A 360 -42.31 -34.19 -6.75
CA SER A 360 -43.08 -33.10 -7.39
C SER A 360 -44.63 -33.18 -7.52
N LYS A 361 -45.35 -32.21 -6.92
CA LYS A 361 -46.19 -31.20 -7.64
C LYS A 361 -47.08 -30.30 -6.73
N LYS A 362 -47.19 -29.02 -7.14
CA LYS A 362 -48.33 -28.08 -6.97
C LYS A 362 -48.78 -27.68 -5.54
N LYS A 363 -49.66 -26.68 -5.33
CA LYS A 363 -49.86 -25.33 -5.94
C LYS A 363 -51.01 -24.63 -5.18
N VAL A 364 -50.73 -23.50 -4.52
CA VAL A 364 -51.74 -22.55 -4.00
C VAL A 364 -51.49 -21.16 -4.64
N VAL A 365 -52.42 -20.21 -4.50
CA VAL A 365 -52.54 -18.99 -5.32
C VAL A 365 -53.07 -17.81 -4.48
N LYS A 366 -52.44 -16.63 -4.63
CA LYS A 366 -53.02 -15.26 -4.68
C LYS A 366 -51.86 -14.31 -5.12
N ASP A 367 -51.92 -13.50 -6.17
CA ASP A 367 -52.93 -12.52 -6.67
C ASP A 367 -52.92 -11.25 -5.78
N GLU A 368 -52.72 -10.00 -6.25
CA GLU A 368 -52.49 -9.35 -7.57
C GLU A 368 -51.63 -8.05 -7.31
N ALA A 369 -51.21 -7.15 -8.22
CA ALA A 369 -51.58 -6.81 -9.60
C ALA A 369 -50.40 -6.15 -10.40
N GLU A 370 -50.56 -6.01 -11.73
CA GLU A 370 -50.03 -5.00 -12.70
C GLU A 370 -48.58 -4.44 -12.61
N ALA A 371 -47.85 -4.20 -13.72
CA ALA A 371 -48.06 -4.49 -15.15
C ALA A 371 -46.70 -4.56 -15.88
N ASP A 372 -46.65 -5.17 -17.07
CA ASP A 372 -45.41 -5.49 -17.82
C ASP A 372 -45.62 -5.33 -19.33
N GLU A 373 -44.61 -4.87 -20.08
CA GLU A 373 -44.67 -4.79 -21.55
C GLU A 373 -43.35 -5.23 -22.25
N VAL A 374 -43.29 -6.55 -22.49
CA VAL A 374 -42.81 -7.22 -23.71
C VAL A 374 -41.49 -6.77 -24.37
N ALA A 375 -40.50 -7.67 -24.32
CA ALA A 375 -39.46 -7.80 -25.35
C ALA A 375 -39.47 -9.24 -25.94
N PRO A 376 -39.32 -9.41 -27.27
CA PRO A 376 -38.25 -10.28 -27.80
C PRO A 376 -37.80 -9.87 -29.25
N PRO A 377 -37.02 -10.65 -30.01
CA PRO A 377 -36.02 -11.70 -29.68
C PRO A 377 -34.63 -11.43 -30.31
N LYS A 378 -33.65 -12.32 -30.05
CA LYS A 378 -32.38 -12.39 -30.80
C LYS A 378 -32.49 -13.23 -32.09
N LYS A 379 -31.75 -12.88 -33.15
CA LYS A 379 -31.42 -13.73 -34.31
C LYS A 379 -29.93 -13.65 -34.65
N SER A 380 -29.46 -14.40 -35.66
CA SER A 380 -28.08 -14.94 -35.69
C SER A 380 -27.34 -14.89 -37.04
N ARG A 381 -25.99 -14.88 -36.95
CA ARG A 381 -25.01 -15.57 -37.83
C ARG A 381 -24.94 -15.20 -39.34
N ALA A 382 -23.88 -14.48 -39.72
CA ALA A 382 -23.30 -14.50 -41.08
C ALA A 382 -21.78 -14.14 -41.09
N LYS A 383 -21.10 -14.27 -42.23
CA LYS A 383 -19.65 -13.99 -42.42
C LYS A 383 -19.40 -12.81 -43.39
N LYS A 384 -18.25 -12.13 -43.19
CA LYS A 384 -17.30 -11.51 -44.17
C LYS A 384 -17.68 -11.47 -45.67
N PRO A 385 -17.32 -10.38 -46.39
CA PRO A 385 -15.95 -10.32 -46.94
C PRO A 385 -15.15 -9.04 -46.61
N LYS A 386 -14.13 -8.77 -47.43
CA LYS A 386 -12.99 -7.84 -47.28
C LYS A 386 -12.91 -6.99 -48.55
N ILE A 387 -12.56 -5.70 -48.47
CA ILE A 387 -12.13 -4.88 -49.62
C ILE A 387 -10.94 -4.04 -49.15
N GLU A 388 -9.80 -4.22 -49.81
CA GLU A 388 -8.49 -3.56 -49.61
C GLU A 388 -7.73 -3.74 -50.94
N ASP A 389 -7.24 -2.76 -51.71
CA ASP A 389 -7.34 -1.28 -51.69
C ASP A 389 -7.06 -0.75 -53.14
N GLU A 390 -7.33 0.53 -53.47
CA GLU A 390 -6.87 1.15 -54.74
C GLU A 390 -6.35 2.60 -54.55
N GLU A 391 -5.54 3.10 -55.48
CA GLU A 391 -4.46 4.07 -55.21
C GLU A 391 -4.43 5.30 -56.14
N LYS A 392 -3.79 6.37 -55.65
CA LYS A 392 -3.21 7.53 -56.39
C LYS A 392 -4.12 8.46 -57.23
N THR A 393 -3.91 9.75 -56.99
CA THR A 393 -3.44 10.65 -58.06
C THR A 393 -2.61 11.79 -57.44
N ASP A 394 -1.47 12.13 -58.06
CA ASP A 394 -0.66 13.31 -57.74
C ASP A 394 -1.37 14.62 -58.21
N VAL A 395 -0.92 15.87 -58.04
CA VAL A 395 0.41 16.52 -57.96
C VAL A 395 0.19 17.97 -57.40
N PRO A 396 1.18 18.89 -57.31
CA PRO A 396 2.53 18.83 -56.75
C PRO A 396 2.77 19.94 -55.67
N ALA A 397 3.82 19.81 -54.85
CA ALA A 397 4.35 20.93 -54.04
C ALA A 397 5.55 21.59 -54.73
N VAL A 398 5.52 22.92 -54.92
CA VAL A 398 6.55 23.67 -55.67
C VAL A 398 7.76 24.03 -54.79
N THR A 399 8.97 23.92 -55.34
CA THR A 399 10.24 24.25 -54.65
C THR A 399 10.94 25.49 -55.25
N LYS A 400 11.50 26.35 -54.39
CA LYS A 400 12.55 27.39 -54.61
C LYS A 400 12.64 28.29 -53.36
N LYS A 401 13.75 28.98 -53.04
CA LYS A 401 15.20 28.67 -53.16
C LYS A 401 15.97 29.71 -52.32
N THR A 402 16.82 29.23 -51.40
CA THR A 402 18.04 29.87 -50.83
C THR A 402 18.38 31.34 -51.14
N SER A 403 18.45 32.19 -50.11
CA SER A 403 19.37 33.34 -49.97
C SER A 403 19.35 33.86 -48.51
N LYS A 404 20.25 34.73 -48.04
CA LYS A 404 21.73 34.68 -48.02
C LYS A 404 22.19 35.50 -46.79
N LYS A 405 23.36 35.23 -46.19
CA LYS A 405 23.85 35.95 -44.98
C LYS A 405 23.93 37.47 -45.21
N VAL A 406 23.52 38.24 -44.19
CA VAL A 406 24.09 39.56 -43.88
C VAL A 406 24.57 39.52 -42.43
N LYS A 407 25.70 40.18 -42.15
CA LYS A 407 26.33 40.34 -40.84
C LYS A 407 26.21 41.82 -40.48
N VAL A 408 25.79 42.13 -39.26
CA VAL A 408 25.86 43.49 -38.68
C VAL A 408 26.79 43.40 -37.48
N GLU A 409 27.60 44.43 -37.28
CA GLU A 409 28.76 44.39 -36.37
C GLU A 409 28.50 45.20 -35.10
N ASP A 410 29.17 44.81 -34.02
CA ASP A 410 29.07 45.49 -32.72
C ASP A 410 29.60 46.92 -32.79
N VAL A 411 28.92 47.84 -32.09
CA VAL A 411 29.42 49.20 -31.82
C VAL A 411 29.46 49.40 -30.31
N GLU A 412 30.67 49.35 -29.75
CA GLU A 412 30.90 49.80 -28.37
C GLU A 412 30.74 51.32 -28.25
N GLN A 413 29.90 51.79 -27.32
CA GLN A 413 30.08 53.11 -26.71
C GLN A 413 29.77 53.09 -25.20
N SER A 414 30.81 53.34 -24.40
CA SER A 414 30.75 53.39 -22.94
C SER A 414 30.29 54.78 -22.43
N GLY A 415 28.98 55.04 -22.51
CA GLY A 415 28.35 56.33 -22.17
C GLY A 415 27.82 56.47 -20.73
N ARG A 416 28.68 56.81 -19.76
CA ARG A 416 28.36 56.83 -18.33
C ARG A 416 27.73 58.16 -17.84
N ARG A 417 26.39 58.25 -17.61
CA ARG A 417 25.76 58.98 -16.45
C ARG A 417 24.21 59.04 -16.36
N ARG A 418 23.70 58.54 -15.22
CA ARG A 418 22.75 59.16 -14.25
C ARG A 418 21.36 59.74 -14.64
N SER A 419 20.34 59.08 -14.07
CA SER A 419 19.22 59.61 -13.26
C SER A 419 18.25 60.65 -13.83
N GLY A 420 16.94 60.36 -13.72
CA GLY A 420 15.87 61.27 -14.15
C GLY A 420 15.22 62.12 -13.05
N ARG A 421 14.64 63.23 -13.50
CA ARG A 421 13.32 63.80 -13.13
C ARG A 421 12.98 64.07 -11.65
N VAL A 422 13.33 65.28 -11.20
CA VAL A 422 12.40 66.37 -10.78
C VAL A 422 11.34 66.11 -9.69
N SER A 423 11.46 66.88 -8.58
CA SER A 423 10.47 67.47 -7.61
C SER A 423 9.11 66.78 -7.32
N SER A 424 8.45 66.99 -6.18
CA SER A 424 8.55 67.94 -5.04
C SER A 424 7.97 67.22 -3.79
N GLY A 425 8.10 67.64 -2.53
CA GLY A 425 8.41 68.96 -1.94
C GLY A 425 7.27 69.33 -0.98
N LYS A 426 7.58 69.55 0.31
CA LYS A 426 6.61 69.90 1.37
C LYS A 426 7.07 71.13 2.14
N GLN A 427 6.20 72.13 2.21
CA GLN A 427 5.82 72.80 3.45
C GLN A 427 4.29 72.81 3.49
#